data_AF-A0A950M418-F1
#
_entry.id   AF-A0A950M418-F1
#
_cell.length_a   1.000
_cell.length_b   1.000
_cell.length_c   1.000
_cell.angle_alpha   90.00
_cell.angle_beta   90.00
_cell.angle_gamma   90.00
#
_symmetry.space_group_name_H-M   'P 1'
#
loop_
_entity.id
_entity.type
_entity.pdbx_description
1 polymer ?
#
loop_
_entity_poly.entity_id
_entity_poly.type
_entity_poly.pdbx_seq_one_letter_code
_entity_poly.pdbx_strand_id
1 'polypeptide(L)'
;FDLAGQPNGWMPLIEAMLFGPAIGALIWFLCLVRPVPPVAALATSVAIAGGQLLIVGKALGQSWDVPRYTTLLLGLTWILVGNSLGKLPRNRWAGIRTPWAMADEEVWARTQRFGGWAFILAGFATLAMMAVPLKEGRLALLMAPMAAAGGLSVLRSWQIWRELHPGAAPSRRIGRATLALLVLALLPLLAVAANRLGFLGQAWMVRLVLAAVVAIVAAAAIRKADGTD
;
A
#
# COMPACT_ATOMS: atom_id res chain seq x y z
N PHE A 1 14.68 -15.00 10.20
CA PHE A 1 15.90 -14.56 9.49
C PHE A 1 16.10 -13.08 9.77
N ASP A 2 17.31 -12.63 10.07
CA ASP A 2 17.63 -11.20 10.18
C ASP A 2 17.70 -10.53 8.79
N LEU A 3 17.92 -9.21 8.76
CA LEU A 3 18.11 -8.43 7.52
C LEU A 3 19.33 -8.88 6.70
N ALA A 4 20.19 -9.73 7.26
CA ALA A 4 21.35 -10.32 6.60
C ALA A 4 21.07 -11.75 6.07
N GLY A 5 19.84 -12.26 6.24
CA GLY A 5 19.47 -13.59 5.75
C GLY A 5 19.99 -14.73 6.61
N GLN A 6 20.33 -14.49 7.89
CA GLN A 6 20.73 -15.52 8.86
C GLN A 6 19.58 -15.92 9.79
N PRO A 7 19.41 -17.21 10.15
CA PRO A 7 18.39 -17.64 11.12
C PRO A 7 18.68 -17.03 12.49
N ASN A 8 17.85 -16.10 12.95
CA ASN A 8 18.09 -15.29 14.14
C ASN A 8 17.38 -15.83 15.40
N GLY A 9 16.68 -16.96 15.33
CA GLY A 9 16.07 -17.63 16.49
C GLY A 9 14.85 -16.94 17.12
N TRP A 10 14.35 -15.83 16.56
CA TRP A 10 13.20 -15.09 17.10
C TRP A 10 11.85 -15.79 16.94
N MET A 11 11.75 -16.78 16.06
CA MET A 11 10.51 -17.51 15.78
C MET A 11 10.84 -18.97 15.41
N PRO A 12 10.24 -19.97 16.08
CA PRO A 12 10.38 -21.38 15.73
C PRO A 12 10.06 -21.66 14.24
N LEU A 13 10.73 -22.66 13.65
CA LEU A 13 10.62 -22.99 12.23
C LEU A 13 9.17 -23.22 11.78
N ILE A 14 8.41 -24.01 12.55
CA ILE A 14 7.02 -24.33 12.25
C ILE A 14 6.16 -23.07 12.28
N GLU A 15 6.38 -22.17 13.23
CA GLU A 15 5.64 -20.91 13.30
C GLU A 15 5.95 -20.02 12.09
N ALA A 16 7.21 -19.89 11.70
CA ALA A 16 7.60 -19.12 10.52
C ALA A 16 7.03 -19.72 9.22
N MET A 17 6.91 -21.06 9.15
CA MET A 17 6.32 -21.76 8.01
C MET A 17 4.80 -21.62 7.94
N LEU A 18 4.11 -21.57 9.09
CA LEU A 18 2.66 -21.46 9.18
C LEU A 18 2.14 -20.01 9.15
N PHE A 19 2.98 -19.02 9.47
CA PHE A 19 2.56 -17.63 9.54
C PHE A 19 1.94 -17.10 8.24
N GLY A 20 2.62 -17.33 7.09
CA GLY A 20 2.08 -16.94 5.77
C GLY A 20 0.75 -17.61 5.44
N PRO A 21 0.66 -18.96 5.47
CA PRO A 21 -0.59 -19.69 5.27
C PRO A 21 -1.71 -19.27 6.24
N ALA A 22 -1.40 -19.01 7.51
CA ALA A 22 -2.37 -18.57 8.50
C ALA A 22 -2.96 -17.18 8.17
N ILE A 23 -2.11 -16.21 7.77
CA ILE A 23 -2.59 -14.90 7.30
C ILE A 23 -3.40 -15.05 6.00
N GLY A 24 -2.97 -15.90 5.07
CA GLY A 24 -3.71 -16.17 3.84
C GLY A 24 -5.10 -16.75 4.11
N ALA A 25 -5.19 -17.74 5.01
CA ALA A 25 -6.45 -18.34 5.44
C ALA A 25 -7.36 -17.33 6.17
N LEU A 26 -6.79 -16.48 7.02
CA LEU A 26 -7.52 -15.39 7.67
C LEU A 26 -8.09 -14.40 6.66
N ILE A 27 -7.30 -13.99 5.65
CA ILE A 27 -7.79 -13.09 4.60
C ILE A 27 -8.91 -13.74 3.81
N TRP A 28 -8.80 -15.02 3.47
CA TRP A 28 -9.87 -15.77 2.81
C TRP A 28 -11.13 -15.85 3.65
N PHE A 29 -11.01 -16.16 4.94
CA PHE A 29 -12.12 -16.15 5.88
C PHE A 29 -12.80 -14.78 5.92
N LEU A 30 -12.02 -13.69 5.97
CA LEU A 30 -12.55 -12.33 5.93
C LEU A 30 -13.24 -12.01 4.59
N CYS A 31 -12.73 -12.51 3.47
CA CYS A 31 -13.34 -12.33 2.15
C CYS A 31 -14.65 -13.12 2.00
N LEU A 32 -14.82 -14.26 2.68
CA LEU A 32 -16.10 -14.98 2.69
C LEU A 32 -17.19 -14.20 3.45
N VAL A 33 -16.80 -13.48 4.49
CA VAL A 33 -17.74 -12.74 5.35
C VAL A 33 -18.03 -11.33 4.81
N ARG A 34 -17.20 -10.80 3.89
CA ARG A 34 -17.22 -9.38 3.48
C ARG A 34 -17.21 -9.22 1.96
N PRO A 35 -17.83 -8.16 1.41
CA PRO A 35 -17.89 -7.93 -0.04
C PRO A 35 -16.54 -7.44 -0.58
N VAL A 36 -15.55 -8.33 -0.63
CA VAL A 36 -14.26 -8.11 -1.28
C VAL A 36 -14.32 -8.79 -2.66
N PRO A 37 -13.92 -8.11 -3.75
CA PRO A 37 -13.95 -8.69 -5.08
C PRO A 37 -12.97 -9.87 -5.14
N PRO A 38 -13.35 -11.01 -5.75
CA PRO A 38 -12.52 -12.22 -5.80
C PRO A 38 -11.10 -11.98 -6.32
N VAL A 39 -10.95 -11.05 -7.28
CA VAL A 39 -9.64 -10.71 -7.87
C VAL A 39 -8.71 -10.04 -6.85
N ALA A 40 -9.23 -9.21 -5.93
CA ALA A 40 -8.41 -8.59 -4.88
C ALA A 40 -8.03 -9.61 -3.79
N ALA A 41 -8.94 -10.53 -3.46
CA ALA A 41 -8.66 -11.64 -2.55
C ALA A 41 -7.58 -12.57 -3.13
N LEU A 42 -7.67 -12.88 -4.43
CA LEU A 42 -6.65 -13.63 -5.14
C LEU A 42 -5.30 -12.90 -5.16
N ALA A 43 -5.30 -11.60 -5.45
CA ALA A 43 -4.07 -10.78 -5.48
C ALA A 43 -3.31 -10.82 -4.15
N THR A 44 -4.02 -10.63 -3.04
CA THR A 44 -3.44 -10.66 -1.68
C THR A 44 -2.96 -12.06 -1.31
N SER A 45 -3.69 -13.10 -1.72
CA SER A 45 -3.29 -14.50 -1.52
C SER A 45 -2.02 -14.86 -2.29
N VAL A 46 -1.92 -14.42 -3.56
CA VAL A 46 -0.73 -14.62 -4.39
C VAL A 46 0.47 -13.87 -3.80
N ALA A 47 0.28 -12.64 -3.30
CA ALA A 47 1.33 -11.88 -2.64
C ALA A 47 1.87 -12.60 -1.39
N ILE A 48 0.98 -13.15 -0.56
CA ILE A 48 1.37 -13.88 0.65
C ILE A 48 2.05 -15.21 0.30
N ALA A 49 1.47 -15.99 -0.61
CA ALA A 49 2.04 -17.25 -1.06
C ALA A 49 3.41 -17.05 -1.72
N GLY A 50 3.57 -16.01 -2.55
CA GLY A 50 4.85 -15.65 -3.15
C GLY A 50 5.88 -15.22 -2.10
N GLY A 51 5.48 -14.42 -1.11
CA GLY A 51 6.34 -14.07 0.02
C GLY A 51 6.81 -15.30 0.79
N GLN A 52 5.90 -16.25 1.06
CA GLN A 52 6.23 -17.50 1.73
C GLN A 52 7.17 -18.37 0.90
N LEU A 53 6.92 -18.47 -0.42
CA LEU A 53 7.78 -19.21 -1.34
C LEU A 53 9.20 -18.65 -1.34
N LEU A 54 9.36 -17.32 -1.32
CA LEU A 54 10.67 -16.68 -1.21
C LEU A 54 11.40 -17.07 0.07
N ILE A 55 10.71 -17.03 1.22
CA ILE A 55 11.29 -17.38 2.53
C ILE A 55 11.74 -18.84 2.53
N VAL A 56 10.86 -19.76 2.12
CA VAL A 56 11.16 -21.19 2.06
C VAL A 56 12.26 -21.49 1.06
N GLY A 57 12.22 -20.90 -0.13
CA GLY A 57 13.25 -21.07 -1.16
C GLY A 57 14.62 -20.63 -0.66
N LYS A 58 14.71 -19.47 0.02
CA LYS A 58 15.96 -19.02 0.65
C LYS A 58 16.42 -19.95 1.77
N ALA A 59 15.50 -20.48 2.59
CA ALA A 59 15.83 -21.46 3.63
C ALA A 59 16.36 -22.78 3.05
N LEU A 60 15.89 -23.19 1.86
CA LEU A 60 16.37 -24.35 1.12
C LEU A 60 17.67 -24.11 0.34
N GLY A 61 18.35 -22.97 0.56
CA GLY A 61 19.62 -22.65 -0.07
C GLY A 61 19.51 -22.17 -1.53
N GLN A 62 18.30 -21.85 -2.01
CA GLN A 62 18.15 -21.32 -3.38
C GLN A 62 18.80 -19.93 -3.51
N SER A 63 19.49 -19.72 -4.63
CA SER A 63 20.23 -18.50 -4.95
C SER A 63 19.36 -17.42 -5.62
N TRP A 64 18.06 -17.40 -5.34
CA TRP A 64 17.13 -16.45 -5.97
C TRP A 64 17.53 -14.99 -5.71
N ASP A 65 17.43 -14.17 -6.75
CA ASP A 65 17.57 -12.71 -6.66
C ASP A 65 16.34 -12.13 -5.94
N VAL A 66 16.46 -12.00 -4.62
CA VAL A 66 15.40 -11.52 -3.72
C VAL A 66 14.83 -10.16 -4.19
N PRO A 67 15.66 -9.15 -4.55
CA PRO A 67 15.14 -7.91 -5.09
C PRO A 67 14.31 -8.03 -6.37
N ARG A 68 14.74 -8.85 -7.35
CA ARG A 68 13.96 -9.04 -8.58
C ARG A 68 12.65 -9.77 -8.30
N TYR A 69 12.69 -10.80 -7.47
CA TYR A 69 11.52 -11.56 -7.07
C TYR A 69 10.48 -10.68 -6.36
N THR A 70 10.91 -9.90 -5.36
CA THR A 70 10.02 -9.00 -4.60
C THR A 70 9.44 -7.90 -5.48
N THR A 71 10.22 -7.35 -6.41
CA THR A 71 9.75 -6.33 -7.36
C THR A 71 8.66 -6.89 -8.28
N LEU A 72 8.86 -8.10 -8.82
CA LEU A 72 7.89 -8.79 -9.65
C LEU A 72 6.58 -9.04 -8.89
N LEU A 73 6.70 -9.60 -7.67
CA LEU A 73 5.55 -9.93 -6.83
C LEU A 73 4.72 -8.68 -6.47
N LEU A 74 5.37 -7.60 -6.06
CA LEU A 74 4.71 -6.34 -5.70
C LEU A 74 4.04 -5.69 -6.93
N GLY A 75 4.75 -5.61 -8.05
CA GLY A 75 4.21 -5.00 -9.27
C GLY A 75 2.95 -5.71 -9.77
N LEU A 76 2.96 -7.05 -9.81
CA LEU A 76 1.79 -7.84 -10.18
C LEU A 76 0.64 -7.67 -9.19
N THR A 77 0.94 -7.63 -7.89
CA THR A 77 -0.08 -7.41 -6.85
C THR A 77 -0.80 -6.08 -7.06
N TRP A 78 -0.08 -5.00 -7.35
CA TRP A 78 -0.68 -3.69 -7.60
C TRP A 78 -1.56 -3.65 -8.84
N ILE A 79 -1.17 -4.35 -9.92
CA ILE A 79 -1.99 -4.48 -11.12
C ILE A 79 -3.31 -5.19 -10.80
N LEU A 80 -3.26 -6.30 -10.05
CA LEU A 80 -4.46 -7.06 -9.70
C LEU A 80 -5.40 -6.29 -8.75
N VAL A 81 -4.83 -5.57 -7.77
CA VAL A 81 -5.60 -4.69 -6.88
C VAL A 81 -6.25 -3.55 -7.69
N GLY A 82 -5.50 -2.92 -8.59
CA GLY A 82 -6.00 -1.87 -9.48
C GLY A 82 -7.17 -2.33 -10.36
N ASN A 83 -7.08 -3.52 -10.95
CA ASN A 83 -8.17 -4.13 -11.73
C ASN A 83 -9.45 -4.38 -10.91
N SER A 84 -9.32 -4.49 -9.59
CA SER A 84 -10.44 -4.76 -8.70
C SER A 84 -11.13 -3.48 -8.21
N LEU A 85 -10.39 -2.38 -8.06
CA LEU A 85 -10.87 -1.12 -7.50
C LEU A 85 -12.11 -0.59 -8.25
N GLY A 86 -12.04 -0.47 -9.58
CA GLY A 86 -13.15 0.07 -10.38
C GLY A 86 -14.44 -0.75 -10.40
N LYS A 87 -14.42 -1.98 -9.86
CA LYS A 87 -15.57 -2.90 -9.76
C LYS A 87 -16.21 -2.90 -8.37
N LEU A 88 -15.64 -2.16 -7.41
CA LEU A 88 -16.12 -2.11 -6.04
C LEU A 88 -17.40 -1.26 -5.95
N PRO A 89 -18.55 -1.84 -5.54
CA PRO A 89 -19.69 -1.04 -5.14
C PRO A 89 -19.35 -0.27 -3.86
N ARG A 90 -20.09 0.82 -3.58
CA ARG A 90 -19.89 1.59 -2.35
C ARG A 90 -20.05 0.70 -1.13
N ASN A 91 -19.00 0.64 -0.32
CA ASN A 91 -18.95 -0.22 0.84
C ASN A 91 -18.03 0.38 1.92
N ARG A 92 -18.21 -0.06 3.18
CA ARG A 92 -17.43 0.42 4.32
C ARG A 92 -16.07 -0.26 4.51
N TRP A 93 -15.75 -1.28 3.72
CA TRP A 93 -14.67 -2.23 3.96
C TRP A 93 -13.44 -2.06 3.06
N ALA A 94 -13.65 -1.85 1.75
CA ALA A 94 -12.63 -1.89 0.72
C ALA A 94 -12.82 -0.77 -0.31
N GLY A 95 -11.70 -0.20 -0.77
CA GLY A 95 -11.64 0.90 -1.74
C GLY A 95 -11.05 2.19 -1.14
N ILE A 96 -10.95 3.23 -1.97
CA ILE A 96 -10.53 4.57 -1.55
C ILE A 96 -11.67 5.24 -0.79
N ARG A 97 -11.61 5.18 0.54
CA ARG A 97 -12.66 5.68 1.43
C ARG A 97 -12.32 7.10 1.90
N THR A 98 -12.82 8.07 1.16
CA THR A 98 -12.83 9.47 1.60
C THR A 98 -14.22 9.82 2.13
N PRO A 99 -14.36 10.74 3.10
CA PRO A 99 -15.67 11.09 3.65
C PRO A 99 -16.67 11.52 2.57
N TRP A 100 -16.19 12.22 1.55
CA TRP A 100 -16.99 12.67 0.42
C TRP A 100 -17.34 11.56 -0.58
N ALA A 101 -16.45 10.60 -0.84
CA ALA A 101 -16.80 9.42 -1.67
C ALA A 101 -17.79 8.50 -0.97
N MET A 102 -17.82 8.48 0.36
CA MET A 102 -18.83 7.72 1.09
C MET A 102 -20.21 8.40 1.06
N ALA A 103 -20.26 9.74 0.95
CA ALA A 103 -21.50 10.50 0.91
C ALA A 103 -22.24 10.38 -0.43
N ASP A 104 -21.50 10.24 -1.54
CA ASP A 104 -22.04 10.26 -2.90
C ASP A 104 -21.55 9.07 -3.74
N GLU A 105 -22.49 8.31 -4.31
CA GLU A 105 -22.22 7.12 -5.12
C GLU A 105 -21.49 7.45 -6.44
N GLU A 106 -21.77 8.60 -7.05
CA GLU A 106 -21.09 9.02 -8.26
C GLU A 106 -19.64 9.41 -7.98
N VAL A 107 -19.39 10.10 -6.86
CA VAL A 107 -18.04 10.38 -6.36
C VAL A 107 -17.30 9.08 -6.07
N TRP A 108 -17.96 8.10 -5.45
CA TRP A 108 -17.39 6.77 -5.22
C TRP A 108 -16.96 6.10 -6.52
N ALA A 109 -17.89 5.92 -7.46
CA ALA A 109 -17.64 5.18 -8.70
C ALA A 109 -16.52 5.81 -9.54
N ARG A 110 -16.52 7.14 -9.68
CA ARG A 110 -15.47 7.87 -10.41
C ARG A 110 -14.12 7.78 -9.68
N THR A 111 -14.10 7.85 -8.36
CA THR A 111 -12.87 7.70 -7.55
C THR A 111 -12.26 6.31 -7.70
N GLN A 112 -13.07 5.25 -7.58
CA GLN A 112 -12.54 3.89 -7.67
C GLN A 112 -12.07 3.53 -9.08
N ARG A 113 -12.73 4.03 -10.13
CA ARG A 113 -12.27 3.85 -11.52
C ARG A 113 -10.92 4.51 -11.75
N PHE A 114 -10.76 5.76 -11.30
CA PHE A 114 -9.48 6.46 -11.38
C PHE A 114 -8.40 5.74 -10.57
N GLY A 115 -8.72 5.36 -9.32
CA GLY A 115 -7.83 4.62 -8.45
C GLY A 115 -7.39 3.29 -9.05
N GLY A 116 -8.30 2.57 -9.70
CA GLY A 116 -7.96 1.33 -10.41
C GLY A 116 -6.88 1.54 -11.46
N TRP A 117 -7.05 2.53 -12.34
CA TRP A 117 -6.04 2.89 -13.33
C TRP A 117 -4.73 3.37 -12.71
N ALA A 118 -4.78 4.19 -11.66
CA ALA A 118 -3.60 4.69 -10.96
C ALA A 118 -2.77 3.54 -10.34
N PHE A 119 -3.42 2.55 -9.73
CA PHE A 119 -2.77 1.38 -9.14
C PHE A 119 -2.20 0.43 -10.20
N ILE A 120 -2.90 0.25 -11.34
CA ILE A 120 -2.35 -0.52 -12.47
C ILE A 120 -1.07 0.14 -12.99
N LEU A 121 -1.11 1.46 -13.22
CA LEU A 121 0.04 2.20 -13.73
C LEU A 121 1.20 2.19 -12.72
N ALA A 122 0.90 2.30 -11.42
CA ALA A 122 1.89 2.15 -10.36
C ALA A 122 2.54 0.77 -10.38
N GLY A 123 1.77 -0.31 -10.59
CA GLY A 123 2.30 -1.67 -10.71
C GLY A 123 3.25 -1.83 -11.90
N PHE A 124 2.89 -1.28 -13.07
CA PHE A 124 3.81 -1.25 -14.21
C PHE A 124 5.06 -0.42 -13.95
N ALA A 125 4.93 0.73 -13.27
CA ALA A 125 6.08 1.54 -12.86
C ALA A 125 7.00 0.77 -11.90
N THR A 126 6.44 0.01 -10.96
CA THR A 126 7.19 -0.89 -10.07
C THR A 126 7.92 -1.98 -10.87
N LEU A 127 7.28 -2.60 -11.86
CA LEU A 127 7.92 -3.61 -12.72
C LEU A 127 9.06 -3.02 -13.56
N ALA A 128 8.89 -1.81 -14.09
CA ALA A 128 9.94 -1.13 -14.86
C ALA A 128 11.22 -0.89 -14.04
N MET A 129 11.12 -0.79 -12.70
CA MET A 129 12.29 -0.65 -11.82
C MET A 129 13.20 -1.88 -11.80
N MET A 130 12.76 -3.04 -12.34
CA MET A 130 13.62 -4.22 -12.49
C MET A 130 14.83 -3.95 -13.40
N ALA A 131 14.69 -3.04 -14.37
CA ALA A 131 15.77 -2.63 -15.26
C ALA A 131 16.81 -1.72 -14.60
N VAL A 132 16.51 -1.16 -13.41
CA VAL A 132 17.38 -0.19 -12.74
C VAL A 132 18.24 -0.89 -11.67
N PRO A 133 19.58 -0.85 -11.77
CA PRO A 133 20.49 -1.45 -10.80
C PRO A 133 20.56 -0.58 -9.52
N LEU A 134 19.54 -0.67 -8.68
CA LEU A 134 19.48 0.02 -7.38
C LEU A 134 20.00 -0.91 -6.28
N LYS A 135 21.15 -0.57 -5.71
CA LYS A 135 21.75 -1.29 -4.57
C LYS A 135 21.17 -0.85 -3.22
N GLU A 136 20.73 0.40 -3.10
CA GLU A 136 20.24 1.00 -1.85
C GLU A 136 18.92 1.75 -2.07
N GLY A 137 18.05 1.78 -1.05
CA GLY A 137 16.76 2.48 -1.09
C GLY A 137 15.71 1.87 -2.03
N ARG A 138 15.98 0.70 -2.63
CA ARG A 138 15.07 0.02 -3.57
C ARG A 138 13.68 -0.19 -2.96
N LEU A 139 13.60 -0.64 -1.70
CA LEU A 139 12.32 -0.87 -1.03
C LEU A 139 11.47 0.41 -0.90
N ALA A 140 12.08 1.54 -0.53
CA ALA A 140 11.38 2.83 -0.46
C ALA A 140 10.89 3.28 -1.85
N LEU A 141 11.70 3.04 -2.89
CA LEU A 141 11.32 3.37 -4.26
C LEU A 141 10.20 2.47 -4.80
N LEU A 142 10.16 1.19 -4.42
CA LEU A 142 9.05 0.28 -4.78
C LEU A 142 7.71 0.72 -4.17
N MET A 143 7.75 1.35 -3.01
CA MET A 143 6.57 1.89 -2.32
C MET A 143 6.13 3.26 -2.86
N ALA A 144 7.02 4.00 -3.52
CA ALA A 144 6.73 5.36 -4.00
C ALA A 144 5.59 5.40 -5.04
N PRO A 145 5.55 4.54 -6.09
CA PRO A 145 4.42 4.50 -7.03
C PRO A 145 3.08 4.21 -6.34
N MET A 146 3.07 3.32 -5.35
CA MET A 146 1.86 3.00 -4.57
C MET A 146 1.39 4.20 -3.75
N ALA A 147 2.31 4.85 -3.03
CA ALA A 147 2.00 6.04 -2.24
C ALA A 147 1.47 7.17 -3.14
N ALA A 148 2.10 7.38 -4.30
CA ALA A 148 1.66 8.33 -5.31
C ALA A 148 0.26 7.98 -5.86
N ALA A 149 0.00 6.73 -6.24
CA ALA A 149 -1.31 6.29 -6.71
C ALA A 149 -2.40 6.49 -5.65
N GLY A 150 -2.12 6.14 -4.39
CA GLY A 150 -3.04 6.36 -3.27
C GLY A 150 -3.32 7.85 -3.02
N GLY A 151 -2.27 8.67 -2.95
CA GLY A 151 -2.39 10.11 -2.76
C GLY A 151 -3.13 10.81 -3.91
N LEU A 152 -2.79 10.46 -5.15
CA LEU A 152 -3.45 10.99 -6.34
C LEU A 152 -4.92 10.57 -6.41
N SER A 153 -5.24 9.36 -5.98
CA SER A 153 -6.63 8.88 -5.92
C SER A 153 -7.46 9.66 -4.90
N VAL A 154 -6.90 9.99 -3.74
CA VAL A 154 -7.57 10.83 -2.73
C VAL A 154 -7.75 12.25 -3.25
N LEU A 155 -6.72 12.82 -3.89
CA LEU A 155 -6.80 14.14 -4.51
C LEU A 155 -7.89 14.18 -5.59
N ARG A 156 -7.91 13.18 -6.48
CA ARG A 156 -8.90 13.10 -7.55
C ARG A 156 -10.31 12.93 -6.97
N SER A 157 -10.45 12.15 -5.90
CA SER A 157 -11.70 12.01 -5.18
C SER A 157 -12.23 13.38 -4.70
N TRP A 158 -11.34 14.22 -4.14
CA TRP A 158 -11.70 15.56 -3.66
C TRP A 158 -12.10 16.50 -4.81
N GLN A 159 -11.37 16.45 -5.93
CA GLN A 159 -11.71 17.20 -7.13
C GLN A 159 -13.09 16.83 -7.67
N ILE A 160 -13.37 15.52 -7.79
CA ILE A 160 -14.67 15.02 -8.27
C ILE A 160 -15.80 15.51 -7.36
N TRP A 161 -15.63 15.44 -6.04
CA TRP A 161 -16.65 15.95 -5.12
C TRP A 161 -16.91 17.45 -5.31
N ARG A 162 -15.85 18.25 -5.52
CA ARG A 162 -15.95 19.67 -5.81
C ARG A 162 -16.66 19.98 -7.14
N GLU A 163 -16.43 19.17 -8.16
CA GLU A 163 -17.10 19.28 -9.45
C GLU A 163 -18.61 19.05 -9.30
N LEU A 164 -19.00 18.08 -8.46
CA LEU A 164 -20.41 17.71 -8.23
C LEU A 164 -21.13 18.61 -7.21
N HIS A 165 -20.40 19.31 -6.33
CA HIS A 165 -20.98 20.17 -5.28
C HIS A 165 -20.45 21.61 -5.32
N PRO A 166 -20.69 22.37 -6.41
CA PRO A 166 -20.24 23.76 -6.54
C PRO A 166 -21.05 24.67 -5.59
N GLY A 167 -20.56 24.86 -4.36
CA GLY A 167 -21.19 25.74 -3.36
C GLY A 167 -21.06 25.25 -1.91
N ALA A 168 -20.71 23.98 -1.70
CA ALA A 168 -20.45 23.46 -0.36
C ALA A 168 -19.13 24.01 0.19
N ALA A 169 -19.18 24.72 1.33
CA ALA A 169 -17.98 25.24 1.97
C ALA A 169 -17.07 24.08 2.42
N PRO A 170 -15.81 24.01 1.96
CA PRO A 170 -14.92 22.94 2.36
C PRO A 170 -14.63 23.07 3.86
N SER A 171 -14.83 22.00 4.64
CA SER A 171 -14.39 22.03 6.02
C SER A 171 -12.86 22.23 6.03
N ARG A 172 -12.37 23.22 6.81
CA ARG A 172 -10.94 23.62 6.83
C ARG A 172 -9.96 22.45 7.09
N ARG A 173 -10.45 21.35 7.66
CA ARG A 173 -9.68 20.11 7.92
C ARG A 173 -9.35 19.33 6.64
N ILE A 174 -10.21 19.37 5.63
CA ILE A 174 -10.07 18.56 4.40
C ILE A 174 -8.89 19.03 3.55
N GLY A 175 -8.69 20.34 3.40
CA GLY A 175 -7.57 20.89 2.64
C GLY A 175 -6.20 20.52 3.22
N ARG A 176 -6.06 20.53 4.56
CA ARG A 176 -4.82 20.15 5.25
C ARG A 176 -4.53 18.66 5.16
N ALA A 177 -5.56 17.81 5.19
CA ALA A 177 -5.41 16.36 5.05
C ALA A 177 -4.95 15.96 3.63
N THR A 178 -5.51 16.58 2.59
CA THR A 178 -5.09 16.33 1.21
C THR A 178 -3.65 16.78 0.95
N LEU A 179 -3.26 17.96 1.46
CA LEU A 179 -1.87 18.44 1.41
C LEU A 179 -0.91 17.51 2.17
N ALA A 180 -1.30 17.06 3.37
CA ALA A 180 -0.49 16.14 4.16
C ALA A 180 -0.28 14.79 3.44
N LEU A 181 -1.31 14.27 2.75
CA LEU A 181 -1.21 13.03 1.99
C LEU A 181 -0.31 13.15 0.75
N LEU A 182 -0.35 14.29 0.05
CA LEU A 182 0.54 14.55 -1.07
C LEU A 182 2.00 14.71 -0.61
N VAL A 183 2.22 15.40 0.51
CA VAL A 183 3.55 15.53 1.14
C VAL A 183 4.07 14.16 1.60
N LEU A 184 3.22 13.33 2.20
CA LEU A 184 3.55 11.95 2.57
C LEU A 184 3.86 11.06 1.37
N ALA A 185 3.17 11.24 0.23
CA ALA A 185 3.45 10.51 -0.99
C ALA A 185 4.79 10.90 -1.65
N LEU A 186 5.23 12.16 -1.46
CA LEU A 186 6.51 12.68 -1.94
C LEU A 186 7.68 12.38 -0.98
N LEU A 187 7.39 12.09 0.29
CA LEU A 187 8.39 11.88 1.34
C LEU A 187 9.37 10.73 1.03
N PRO A 188 8.95 9.57 0.50
CA PRO A 188 9.86 8.51 0.07
C PRO A 188 10.79 8.94 -1.07
N LEU A 189 10.29 9.73 -2.02
CA LEU A 189 11.08 10.27 -3.13
C LEU A 189 12.13 11.27 -2.62
N LEU A 190 11.73 12.17 -1.71
CA LEU A 190 12.62 13.13 -1.07
C LEU A 190 13.67 12.43 -0.19
N ALA A 191 13.30 11.37 0.53
CA ALA A 191 14.23 10.60 1.34
C ALA A 191 15.28 9.85 0.49
N VAL A 192 14.88 9.31 -0.66
CA VAL A 192 15.82 8.71 -1.63
C VAL A 192 16.74 9.77 -2.25
N ALA A 193 16.21 10.95 -2.59
CA ALA A 193 17.01 12.08 -3.09
C ALA A 193 18.01 12.59 -2.03
N ALA A 194 17.59 12.71 -0.78
CA ALA A 194 18.45 13.11 0.34
C ALA A 194 19.53 12.07 0.65
N ASN A 195 19.22 10.78 0.55
CA ASN A 195 20.20 9.70 0.70
C ASN A 195 21.23 9.70 -0.44
N ARG A 196 20.81 10.00 -1.68
CA ARG A 196 21.70 10.18 -2.84
C ARG A 196 22.65 11.37 -2.70
N LEU A 197 22.24 12.40 -1.96
CA LEU A 197 23.06 13.57 -1.63
C LEU A 197 24.00 13.32 -0.43
N GLY A 198 24.04 12.09 0.11
CA GLY A 198 24.99 11.70 1.16
C GLY A 198 24.64 12.18 2.56
N PHE A 199 23.42 12.68 2.79
CA PHE A 199 23.11 13.38 4.04
C PHE A 199 22.80 12.45 5.24
N LEU A 200 22.27 11.23 5.07
CA LEU A 200 21.80 10.42 6.22
C LEU A 200 21.67 8.90 5.95
N GLY A 201 22.18 8.02 6.82
CA GLY A 201 22.19 6.54 6.64
C GLY A 201 20.89 5.75 6.93
N GLN A 202 20.67 4.59 6.32
CA GLN A 202 19.34 3.93 6.14
C GLN A 202 18.40 3.74 7.36
N ALA A 203 18.89 3.72 8.59
CA ALA A 203 18.08 3.47 9.79
C ALA A 203 17.05 4.57 10.09
N TRP A 204 17.35 5.84 9.78
CA TRP A 204 16.39 6.93 10.02
C TRP A 204 15.20 6.84 9.05
N MET A 205 15.41 6.41 7.80
CA MET A 205 14.36 6.37 6.77
C MET A 205 13.29 5.33 7.13
N VAL A 206 13.70 4.15 7.59
CA VAL A 206 12.79 3.12 8.11
C VAL A 206 12.05 3.62 9.33
N ARG A 207 12.74 4.31 10.25
CA ARG A 207 12.12 4.93 11.44
C ARG A 207 11.12 6.02 11.06
N LEU A 208 11.36 6.79 10.00
CA LEU A 208 10.49 7.89 9.57
C LEU A 208 9.24 7.36 8.86
N VAL A 209 9.37 6.32 8.02
CA VAL A 209 8.23 5.62 7.43
C VAL A 209 7.41 4.91 8.49
N LEU A 210 8.05 4.20 9.43
CA LEU A 210 7.35 3.59 10.57
C LEU A 210 6.68 4.64 11.45
N ALA A 211 7.35 5.76 11.75
CA ALA A 211 6.75 6.85 12.52
C ALA A 211 5.55 7.48 11.79
N ALA A 212 5.61 7.63 10.47
CA ALA A 212 4.48 8.11 9.68
C ALA A 212 3.31 7.12 9.71
N VAL A 213 3.57 5.81 9.55
CA VAL A 213 2.54 4.77 9.65
C VAL A 213 1.95 4.70 11.05
N VAL A 214 2.78 4.74 12.09
CA VAL A 214 2.34 4.77 13.50
C VAL A 214 1.54 6.03 13.79
N ALA A 215 1.95 7.19 13.29
CA ALA A 215 1.20 8.44 13.44
C ALA A 215 -0.17 8.36 12.75
N ILE A 216 -0.27 7.71 11.59
CA ILE A 216 -1.55 7.48 10.89
C ILE A 216 -2.45 6.53 11.70
N VAL A 217 -1.90 5.41 12.19
CA VAL A 217 -2.65 4.43 12.99
C VAL A 217 -3.08 5.05 14.33
N ALA A 218 -2.20 5.79 14.99
CA ALA A 218 -2.50 6.50 16.24
C ALA A 218 -3.57 7.60 16.02
N ALA A 219 -3.45 8.40 14.97
CA ALA A 219 -4.43 9.42 14.64
C ALA A 219 -5.80 8.82 14.25
N ALA A 220 -5.83 7.62 13.68
CA ALA A 220 -7.06 6.88 13.41
C ALA A 220 -7.64 6.23 14.67
N ALA A 221 -6.79 5.72 15.58
CA ALA A 221 -7.20 5.11 16.84
C ALA A 221 -7.77 6.14 17.83
N ILE A 222 -7.13 7.31 17.95
CA ILE A 222 -7.61 8.44 18.76
C ILE A 222 -8.98 8.91 18.25
N ARG A 223 -9.17 8.98 16.93
CA ARG A 223 -10.46 9.37 16.32
C ARG A 223 -11.62 8.42 16.67
N LYS A 224 -11.32 7.13 16.85
CA LYS A 224 -12.29 6.12 17.25
C LYS A 224 -12.61 6.17 18.75
N ALA A 225 -11.66 6.66 19.57
CA ALA A 225 -11.85 6.84 21.01
C ALA A 225 -12.70 8.08 21.34
N ASP A 226 -12.63 9.13 20.51
CA ASP A 226 -13.37 10.39 20.73
C ASP A 226 -14.85 10.33 20.29
N GLY A 227 -15.36 9.19 19.83
CA GLY A 227 -16.78 9.01 19.50
C GLY A 227 -17.29 9.88 18.34
N THR A 228 -16.38 10.46 17.55
CA THR A 228 -16.73 11.28 16.37
C THR A 228 -16.95 10.41 15.13
N ASP A 229 -17.99 9.60 15.14
CA ASP A 229 -18.62 9.03 13.93
C ASP A 229 -20.07 9.51 13.84
#